data_AF-A0A6C7E8K9-F1
#
_entry.id   AF-A0A6C7E8K9-F1
#
_cell.length_a   1.000
_cell.length_b   1.000
_cell.length_c   1.000
_cell.angle_alpha   90.00
_cell.angle_beta   90.00
_cell.angle_gamma   90.00
#
_symmetry.space_group_name_H-M   'P 1'
#
loop_
_entity.id
_entity.type
_entity.pdbx_description
1 polymer ?
#
loop_
_entity_poly.entity_id
_entity_poly.type
_entity_poly.pdbx_seq_one_letter_code
_entity_poly.pdbx_strand_id
1 'polypeptide(L)'
;MSGALSYDPARIERLRCETLWAVGALLGLRSPDPAADGAAGAIGALHRVLDAHWLPAIATVQRLDPLSGGLRTPTVTVDRVRHPNDRGGGPAAPGPYDDWSIAELLAEFDRLDRKLPHDDDLRPDLDDPFWIEFAALADELASRVTADPALADEIVAGAPANPLLAIAAGCAAFPPPMIQAMAIELLQATSHVDDLESRYAAHAAELLLRSLLPHPDLALGVVVDRAALRELIQWPLIDADLAAEFIDIAMRHPVDDPSRLDDGLTALEHFVAFANQRLFEQGFPPPFSVVIAAGVARYLPTFVDSLEPGDDVAIRPPHRVTSEEFIDLLGALLYDPDAAEVLVGAVRSMAILSQLPGSPFDLSDVGDFALALTDGAENERLEAEVRAAASRTLVQQLTVVLGFVAGSMAAAQGWSSATRSIVSRIVNGGGDVAERLIRADDTGIGDPSATLESLIELTVCETFLADPDLHRDPTVPLDHAVLSEARAAATEIADLVAAGAPPALVDDRLRELQRLVKSMGGADHLEALDTGSIRELDRRESEPDT
;
A
#
# COMPACT_ATOMS: atom_id res chain seq x y z
N MET A 1 -39.71 10.45 8.82
CA MET A 1 -38.53 9.77 9.38
C MET A 1 -37.77 9.17 8.22
N SER A 2 -36.75 9.89 7.75
CA SER A 2 -35.87 9.47 6.65
C SER A 2 -34.80 8.58 7.24
N GLY A 3 -34.88 7.26 7.00
CA GLY A 3 -33.81 6.33 7.33
C GLY A 3 -32.64 6.59 6.39
N ALA A 4 -31.73 7.47 6.81
CA ALA A 4 -30.44 7.57 6.14
C ALA A 4 -29.79 6.18 6.24
N LEU A 5 -29.52 5.56 5.09
CA LEU A 5 -28.61 4.43 4.97
C LEU A 5 -27.26 4.92 5.51
N SER A 6 -26.99 4.67 6.79
CA SER A 6 -25.70 4.99 7.38
C SER A 6 -24.64 4.14 6.68
N TYR A 7 -23.64 4.80 6.11
CA TYR A 7 -22.44 4.17 5.58
C TYR A 7 -21.77 3.35 6.69
N ASP A 8 -21.42 2.09 6.39
CA ASP A 8 -20.79 1.14 7.32
C ASP A 8 -19.59 0.48 6.64
N PRO A 9 -18.35 0.90 6.95
CA PRO A 9 -17.12 0.33 6.38
C PRO A 9 -16.98 -1.17 6.59
N ALA A 10 -17.51 -1.72 7.70
CA ALA A 10 -17.52 -3.16 7.97
C ALA A 10 -18.36 -3.95 6.96
N ARG A 11 -19.28 -3.28 6.24
CA ARG A 11 -20.09 -3.89 5.19
C ARG A 11 -19.32 -4.07 3.89
N ILE A 12 -18.36 -3.20 3.60
CA ILE A 12 -17.47 -3.31 2.43
C ILE A 12 -16.46 -4.43 2.67
N GLU A 13 -15.86 -4.51 3.86
CA GLU A 13 -14.97 -5.63 4.19
C GLU A 13 -15.73 -6.97 4.20
N ARG A 14 -16.93 -7.01 4.78
CA ARG A 14 -17.76 -8.23 4.70
C ARG A 14 -18.07 -8.60 3.25
N LEU A 15 -18.36 -7.62 2.41
CA LEU A 15 -18.58 -7.86 0.98
C LEU A 15 -17.32 -8.41 0.30
N ARG A 16 -16.13 -7.90 0.65
CA ARG A 16 -14.84 -8.42 0.19
C ARG A 16 -14.66 -9.88 0.58
N CYS A 17 -14.77 -10.20 1.87
CA CYS A 17 -14.64 -11.55 2.39
C CYS A 17 -15.65 -12.52 1.77
N GLU A 18 -16.92 -12.13 1.64
CA GLU A 18 -17.97 -12.93 1.01
C GLU A 18 -17.70 -13.14 -0.49
N THR A 19 -17.15 -12.13 -1.18
CA THR A 19 -16.80 -12.23 -2.60
C THR A 19 -15.60 -13.16 -2.82
N LEU A 20 -14.54 -13.04 -2.00
CA LEU A 20 -13.39 -13.94 -2.01
C LEU A 20 -13.81 -15.38 -1.68
N TRP A 21 -14.68 -15.55 -0.68
CA TRP A 21 -15.24 -16.86 -0.34
C TRP A 21 -16.07 -17.44 -1.49
N ALA A 22 -16.89 -16.62 -2.15
CA ALA A 22 -17.67 -17.05 -3.30
C ALA A 22 -16.78 -17.47 -4.48
N VAL A 23 -15.68 -16.73 -4.75
CA VAL A 23 -14.69 -17.09 -5.77
C VAL A 23 -14.05 -18.44 -5.44
N GLY A 24 -13.58 -18.64 -4.22
CA GLY A 24 -13.02 -19.92 -3.76
C GLY A 24 -14.02 -21.08 -3.80
N ALA A 25 -15.26 -20.85 -3.37
CA ALA A 25 -16.32 -21.86 -3.40
C ALA A 25 -16.70 -22.25 -4.84
N LEU A 26 -16.69 -21.31 -5.78
CA LEU A 26 -16.95 -21.58 -7.20
C LEU A 26 -15.83 -22.42 -7.84
N LEU A 27 -14.57 -22.21 -7.44
CA LEU A 27 -13.44 -23.03 -7.90
C LEU A 27 -13.54 -24.49 -7.44
N GLY A 28 -14.16 -24.73 -6.28
CA GLY A 28 -14.41 -26.07 -5.73
C GLY A 28 -15.59 -26.82 -6.37
N LEU A 29 -16.44 -26.15 -7.15
CA LEU A 29 -17.59 -26.78 -7.81
C LEU A 29 -17.19 -27.37 -9.16
N ARG A 30 -16.71 -28.61 -9.15
CA ARG A 30 -16.35 -29.37 -10.35
C ARG A 30 -17.21 -30.62 -10.51
N SER A 31 -17.52 -30.98 -11.75
CA SER A 31 -18.23 -32.21 -12.09
C SER A 31 -17.60 -32.84 -13.34
N PRO A 32 -17.22 -34.12 -13.31
CA PRO A 32 -16.70 -34.84 -14.47
C PRO A 32 -17.83 -35.33 -15.41
N ASP A 33 -19.10 -35.02 -15.12
CA ASP A 33 -20.24 -35.41 -15.94
C ASP A 33 -20.40 -34.46 -17.15
N PRO A 34 -20.33 -34.96 -18.41
CA PRO A 34 -20.54 -34.13 -19.61
C PRO A 34 -21.91 -33.44 -19.66
N ALA A 35 -22.92 -33.95 -18.94
CA ALA A 35 -24.21 -33.28 -18.83
C ALA A 35 -24.14 -31.98 -17.99
N ALA A 36 -23.07 -31.78 -17.22
CA ALA A 36 -22.84 -30.62 -16.37
C ALA A 36 -22.03 -29.50 -17.05
N ASP A 37 -21.55 -29.68 -18.28
CA ASP A 37 -20.72 -28.69 -19.01
C ASP A 37 -21.34 -27.29 -19.06
N GLY A 38 -22.67 -27.21 -19.27
CA GLY A 38 -23.39 -25.95 -19.28
C GLY A 38 -23.41 -25.24 -17.91
N ALA A 39 -23.46 -26.01 -16.82
CA ALA A 39 -23.39 -25.48 -15.46
C ALA A 39 -21.95 -25.09 -15.08
N ALA A 40 -20.95 -25.88 -15.47
CA ALA A 40 -19.54 -25.56 -15.30
C ALA A 40 -19.15 -24.27 -16.05
N GLY A 41 -19.65 -24.08 -17.27
CA GLY A 41 -19.47 -22.84 -18.02
C GLY A 41 -20.10 -21.62 -17.35
N ALA A 42 -21.27 -21.77 -16.72
CA ALA A 42 -21.92 -20.71 -15.95
C ALA A 42 -21.16 -20.36 -14.66
N ILE A 43 -20.63 -21.38 -13.96
CA ILE A 43 -19.75 -21.21 -12.79
C ILE A 43 -18.49 -20.44 -13.17
N GLY A 44 -17.81 -20.82 -14.26
CA GLY A 44 -16.61 -20.12 -14.75
C GLY A 44 -16.90 -18.70 -15.25
N ALA A 45 -18.09 -18.43 -15.79
CA ALA A 45 -18.51 -17.07 -16.12
C ALA A 45 -18.74 -16.23 -14.86
N LEU A 46 -19.40 -16.78 -13.84
CA LEU A 46 -19.63 -16.09 -12.58
C LEU A 46 -18.31 -15.81 -11.83
N HIS A 47 -17.40 -16.79 -11.80
CA HIS A 47 -16.05 -16.62 -11.27
C HIS A 47 -15.35 -15.42 -11.92
N ARG A 48 -15.28 -15.39 -13.25
CA ARG A 48 -14.66 -14.27 -13.99
C ARG A 48 -15.30 -12.91 -13.70
N VAL A 49 -16.62 -12.85 -13.47
CA VAL A 49 -17.30 -11.59 -13.13
C VAL A 49 -16.93 -11.13 -11.71
N LEU A 50 -16.86 -12.05 -10.76
CA LEU A 50 -16.45 -11.71 -9.39
C LEU A 50 -14.99 -11.28 -9.35
N ASP A 51 -14.13 -12.01 -10.04
CA ASP A 51 -12.69 -11.82 -10.04
C ASP A 51 -12.25 -10.60 -10.86
N ALA A 52 -12.75 -10.43 -12.09
CA ALA A 52 -12.32 -9.33 -12.96
C ALA A 52 -13.06 -8.00 -12.74
N HIS A 53 -14.18 -7.99 -12.02
CA HIS A 53 -15.00 -6.79 -11.87
C HIS A 53 -15.37 -6.44 -10.44
N TRP A 54 -15.74 -7.42 -9.60
CA TRP A 54 -16.17 -7.12 -8.24
C TRP A 54 -14.99 -6.93 -7.28
N LEU A 55 -14.00 -7.83 -7.29
CA LEU A 55 -12.81 -7.68 -6.44
C LEU A 55 -12.05 -6.38 -6.73
N PRO A 56 -11.78 -5.99 -7.99
CA PRO A 56 -11.16 -4.70 -8.29
C PRO A 56 -12.00 -3.52 -7.83
N ALA A 57 -13.32 -3.54 -8.04
CA ALA A 57 -14.21 -2.46 -7.63
C ALA A 57 -14.27 -2.32 -6.09
N ILE A 58 -14.29 -3.42 -5.36
CA ILE A 58 -14.23 -3.43 -3.88
C ILE A 58 -12.89 -2.87 -3.42
N ALA A 59 -11.77 -3.31 -4.03
CA ALA A 59 -10.44 -2.81 -3.71
C ALA A 59 -10.28 -1.31 -3.99
N THR A 60 -10.87 -0.79 -5.07
CA THR A 60 -10.89 0.66 -5.36
C THR A 60 -11.70 1.41 -4.30
N VAL A 61 -12.88 0.91 -3.91
CA VAL A 61 -13.69 1.55 -2.86
C VAL A 61 -12.95 1.55 -1.51
N GLN A 62 -12.24 0.48 -1.17
CA GLN A 62 -11.45 0.41 0.06
C GLN A 62 -10.23 1.35 0.04
N ARG A 63 -9.54 1.45 -1.10
CA ARG A 63 -8.42 2.39 -1.28
C ARG A 63 -8.86 3.84 -1.14
N LEU A 64 -10.08 4.17 -1.57
CA LEU A 64 -10.61 5.53 -1.58
C LEU A 64 -11.42 5.89 -0.32
N ASP A 65 -11.68 4.95 0.59
CA ASP A 65 -12.51 5.22 1.77
C ASP A 65 -11.67 5.67 2.98
N PRO A 66 -11.74 6.97 3.36
CA PRO A 66 -10.98 7.54 4.46
C PRO A 66 -11.42 7.05 5.86
N LEU A 67 -12.56 6.36 5.98
CA LEU A 67 -13.08 5.83 7.24
C LEU A 67 -12.75 4.34 7.46
N SER A 68 -12.16 3.67 6.47
CA SER A 68 -11.75 2.25 6.56
C SER A 68 -10.60 2.02 7.54
N GLY A 69 -9.83 3.06 7.86
CA GLY A 69 -8.56 2.95 8.60
C GLY A 69 -8.66 2.78 10.11
N GLY A 70 -9.86 2.57 10.70
CA GLY A 70 -9.98 2.57 12.16
C GLY A 70 -11.20 1.89 12.78
N LEU A 71 -11.89 1.01 12.07
CA LEU A 71 -13.04 0.30 12.64
C LEU A 71 -12.72 -1.18 12.89
N ARG A 72 -12.50 -1.47 14.18
CA ARG A 72 -12.55 -2.81 14.78
C ARG A 72 -13.47 -3.71 13.99
N THR A 73 -12.89 -4.71 13.35
CA THR A 73 -13.62 -5.85 12.80
C THR A 73 -14.51 -6.40 13.92
N PRO A 74 -15.85 -6.38 13.79
CA PRO A 74 -16.63 -7.32 14.58
C PRO A 74 -16.08 -8.69 14.19
N THR A 75 -15.65 -9.46 15.19
CA THR A 75 -15.16 -10.83 15.05
C THR A 75 -16.27 -11.62 14.35
N VAL A 76 -16.29 -11.59 13.02
CA VAL A 76 -17.09 -12.49 12.22
C VAL A 76 -16.42 -13.80 12.48
N THR A 77 -17.07 -14.61 13.30
CA THR A 77 -16.79 -16.03 13.37
C THR A 77 -16.96 -16.51 11.94
N VAL A 78 -15.85 -16.58 11.21
CA VAL A 78 -15.82 -17.11 9.85
C VAL A 78 -16.28 -18.55 10.01
N ASP A 79 -17.54 -18.78 9.65
CA ASP A 79 -18.04 -20.14 9.48
C ASP A 79 -17.06 -20.78 8.50
N ARG A 80 -16.35 -21.77 9.03
CA ARG A 80 -15.24 -22.48 8.39
C ARG A 80 -15.58 -22.77 6.94
N VAL A 81 -14.56 -22.76 6.09
CA VAL A 81 -14.61 -23.41 4.77
C VAL A 81 -15.37 -24.72 4.93
N ARG A 82 -16.58 -24.77 4.38
CA ARG A 82 -17.41 -25.96 4.39
C ARG A 82 -16.71 -26.95 3.47
N HIS A 83 -15.89 -27.82 4.04
CA HIS A 83 -15.37 -28.98 3.34
C HIS A 83 -16.56 -29.74 2.74
N PRO A 84 -16.39 -30.43 1.60
CA PRO A 84 -17.39 -31.36 1.07
C PRO A 84 -17.80 -32.45 2.09
N ASN A 85 -17.03 -32.62 3.17
CA ASN A 85 -17.26 -33.54 4.28
C ASN A 85 -17.87 -32.93 5.55
N ASP A 86 -18.36 -31.68 5.50
CA ASP A 86 -19.02 -31.02 6.65
C ASP A 86 -20.48 -31.54 6.85
N ARG A 87 -20.64 -32.87 6.74
CA ARG A 87 -21.84 -33.62 7.12
C ARG A 87 -21.67 -34.11 8.55
N GLY A 88 -22.09 -33.30 9.51
CA GLY A 88 -22.66 -33.70 10.80
C GLY A 88 -21.81 -34.62 11.69
N GLY A 89 -21.58 -34.18 12.95
CA GLY A 89 -20.91 -34.94 14.01
C GLY A 89 -21.59 -36.27 14.39
N GLY A 90 -21.50 -37.27 13.52
CA GLY A 90 -21.54 -38.68 13.87
C GLY A 90 -20.12 -39.20 14.11
N PRO A 91 -19.97 -40.33 14.81
CA PRO A 91 -18.66 -40.97 14.96
C PRO A 91 -18.08 -41.26 13.57
N ALA A 92 -16.92 -40.68 13.27
CA ALA A 92 -16.21 -40.89 12.02
C ALA A 92 -15.97 -42.40 11.83
N ALA A 93 -16.30 -42.93 10.66
CA ALA A 93 -15.84 -44.25 10.28
C ALA A 93 -14.29 -44.23 10.29
N PRO A 94 -13.62 -45.34 10.65
CA PRO A 94 -12.18 -45.36 10.68
C PRO A 94 -11.63 -44.99 9.30
N GLY A 95 -10.75 -43.99 9.28
CA GLY A 95 -10.08 -43.53 8.08
C GLY A 95 -9.11 -44.58 7.55
N PRO A 96 -8.67 -44.46 6.29
CA PRO A 96 -7.73 -45.41 5.69
C PRO A 96 -6.35 -45.46 6.37
N TYR A 97 -6.04 -44.47 7.22
CA TYR A 97 -4.73 -44.26 7.84
C TYR A 97 -4.75 -44.37 9.38
N ASP A 98 -5.89 -44.63 10.02
CA ASP A 98 -6.03 -44.63 11.48
C ASP A 98 -5.04 -45.60 12.18
N ASP A 99 -4.77 -46.75 11.56
CA ASP A 99 -3.88 -47.78 12.11
C ASP A 99 -2.39 -47.52 11.84
N TRP A 100 -2.04 -46.50 11.05
CA TRP A 100 -0.64 -46.20 10.73
C TRP A 100 0.04 -45.49 11.90
N SER A 101 1.35 -45.68 12.06
CA SER A 101 2.18 -44.89 12.96
C SER A 101 2.55 -43.53 12.35
N ILE A 102 3.01 -42.58 13.18
CA ILE A 102 3.50 -41.28 12.70
C ILE A 102 4.63 -41.45 11.68
N ALA A 103 5.57 -42.36 11.96
CA ALA A 103 6.69 -42.63 11.05
C ALA A 103 6.22 -43.21 9.70
N GLU A 104 5.16 -44.04 9.69
CA GLU A 104 4.57 -44.55 8.44
C GLU A 104 3.86 -43.45 7.66
N LEU A 105 3.17 -42.53 8.33
CA LEU A 105 2.57 -41.36 7.68
C LEU A 105 3.64 -40.47 7.03
N LEU A 106 4.67 -40.08 7.78
CA LEU A 106 5.74 -39.22 7.27
C LEU A 106 6.52 -39.90 6.12
N ALA A 107 6.78 -41.21 6.22
CA ALA A 107 7.40 -41.97 5.14
C ALA A 107 6.53 -42.02 3.87
N GLU A 108 5.21 -41.95 4.01
CA GLU A 108 4.30 -41.87 2.87
C GLU A 108 4.34 -40.48 2.21
N PHE A 109 4.44 -39.40 2.99
CA PHE A 109 4.71 -38.07 2.43
C PHE A 109 6.01 -38.06 1.62
N ASP A 110 7.10 -38.63 2.14
CA ASP A 110 8.38 -38.75 1.40
C ASP A 110 8.25 -39.61 0.13
N ARG A 111 7.37 -40.61 0.14
CA ARG A 111 7.10 -41.48 -1.02
C ARG A 111 6.27 -40.76 -2.08
N LEU A 112 5.31 -39.93 -1.66
CA LEU A 112 4.44 -39.16 -2.54
C LEU A 112 5.16 -37.97 -3.15
N ASP A 113 6.09 -37.35 -2.43
CA ASP A 113 6.90 -36.23 -2.89
C ASP A 113 7.68 -36.59 -4.18
N ARG A 114 8.24 -37.80 -4.22
CA ARG A 114 8.91 -38.34 -5.42
C ARG A 114 7.99 -38.66 -6.60
N LYS A 115 6.67 -38.54 -6.41
CA LYS A 115 5.63 -38.82 -7.40
C LYS A 115 4.75 -37.59 -7.66
N LEU A 116 5.21 -36.40 -7.28
CA LEU A 116 4.50 -35.16 -7.52
C LEU A 116 4.09 -35.03 -8.99
N PRO A 117 2.80 -34.83 -9.27
CA PRO A 117 2.30 -34.73 -10.64
C PRO A 117 2.81 -33.45 -11.30
N HIS A 118 2.99 -33.43 -12.60
CA HIS A 118 3.41 -32.23 -13.31
C HIS A 118 2.90 -32.25 -14.74
N ASP A 119 2.65 -31.06 -15.28
CA ASP A 119 2.26 -30.90 -16.67
C ASP A 119 3.45 -31.02 -17.63
N ASP A 120 3.16 -30.93 -18.94
CA ASP A 120 4.17 -31.00 -20.00
C ASP A 120 5.21 -29.85 -19.93
N ASP A 121 4.91 -28.77 -19.19
CA ASP A 121 5.76 -27.61 -18.98
C ASP A 121 6.52 -27.66 -17.63
N LEU A 122 6.53 -28.82 -16.96
CA LEU A 122 7.14 -29.03 -15.65
C LEU A 122 6.60 -28.10 -14.56
N ARG A 123 5.28 -27.83 -14.59
CA ARG A 123 4.57 -27.10 -13.55
C ARG A 123 3.77 -28.06 -12.68
N PRO A 124 3.48 -27.70 -11.41
CA PRO A 124 2.56 -28.47 -10.57
C PRO A 124 1.22 -28.72 -11.29
N ASP A 125 0.86 -29.98 -11.50
CA ASP A 125 -0.45 -30.35 -12.04
C ASP A 125 -1.45 -30.51 -10.89
N LEU A 126 -2.16 -29.42 -10.60
CA LEU A 126 -3.14 -29.35 -9.51
C LEU A 126 -4.47 -30.05 -9.83
N ASP A 127 -4.66 -30.51 -11.07
CA ASP A 127 -5.88 -31.18 -11.52
C ASP A 127 -5.75 -32.72 -11.49
N ASP A 128 -4.56 -33.24 -11.16
CA ASP A 128 -4.28 -34.68 -11.08
C ASP A 128 -5.08 -35.37 -9.94
N PRO A 129 -5.64 -36.59 -10.17
CA PRO A 129 -6.32 -37.36 -9.13
C PRO A 129 -5.49 -37.63 -7.86
N PHE A 130 -4.17 -37.52 -7.92
CA PHE A 130 -3.23 -37.55 -6.79
C PHE A 130 -3.74 -36.75 -5.58
N TRP A 131 -4.28 -35.54 -5.82
CA TRP A 131 -4.71 -34.64 -4.75
C TRP A 131 -5.92 -35.16 -3.96
N ILE A 132 -6.72 -36.08 -4.52
CA ILE A 132 -7.85 -36.71 -3.83
C ILE A 132 -7.35 -37.67 -2.73
N GLU A 133 -6.37 -38.50 -3.05
CA GLU A 133 -5.76 -39.44 -2.08
C GLU A 133 -4.93 -38.69 -1.04
N PHE A 134 -4.22 -37.64 -1.48
CA PHE A 134 -3.44 -36.76 -0.61
C PHE A 134 -4.29 -36.08 0.47
N ALA A 135 -5.51 -35.61 0.14
CA ALA A 135 -6.35 -34.89 1.09
C ALA A 135 -6.67 -35.72 2.36
N ALA A 136 -6.96 -37.01 2.20
CA ALA A 136 -7.23 -37.90 3.34
C ALA A 136 -5.99 -38.11 4.22
N LEU A 137 -4.79 -38.11 3.62
CA LEU A 137 -3.52 -38.21 4.34
C LEU A 137 -3.21 -36.91 5.12
N ALA A 138 -3.47 -35.76 4.50
CA ALA A 138 -3.31 -34.44 5.12
C ALA A 138 -4.26 -34.24 6.33
N ASP A 139 -5.53 -34.66 6.21
CA ASP A 139 -6.51 -34.59 7.29
C ASP A 139 -6.10 -35.47 8.50
N GLU A 140 -5.59 -36.68 8.24
CA GLU A 140 -5.10 -37.56 9.30
C GLU A 140 -3.89 -36.94 10.02
N LEU A 141 -2.94 -36.37 9.27
CA LEU A 141 -1.79 -35.69 9.86
C LEU A 141 -2.21 -34.49 10.71
N ALA A 142 -3.15 -33.67 10.23
CA ALA A 142 -3.70 -32.54 10.97
C ALA A 142 -4.37 -32.96 12.30
N SER A 143 -5.15 -34.05 12.26
CA SER A 143 -5.80 -34.65 13.43
C SER A 143 -4.77 -35.05 14.50
N ARG A 144 -3.67 -35.71 14.07
CA ARG A 144 -2.61 -36.16 14.97
C ARG A 144 -1.79 -35.03 15.56
N VAL A 145 -1.45 -34.02 14.77
CA VAL A 145 -0.79 -32.81 15.26
C VAL A 145 -1.62 -32.10 16.31
N THR A 146 -2.95 -32.05 16.11
CA THR A 146 -3.87 -31.46 17.09
C THR A 146 -3.86 -32.24 18.41
N ALA A 147 -3.64 -33.55 18.36
CA ALA A 147 -3.56 -34.41 19.53
C ALA A 147 -2.17 -34.42 20.20
N ASP A 148 -1.10 -34.17 19.44
CA ASP A 148 0.30 -34.17 19.89
C ASP A 148 1.05 -32.93 19.38
N PRO A 149 1.13 -31.85 20.19
CA PRO A 149 1.85 -30.63 19.81
C PRO A 149 3.34 -30.82 19.54
N ALA A 150 3.99 -31.86 20.09
CA ALA A 150 5.42 -32.10 19.84
C ALA A 150 5.68 -32.54 18.40
N LEU A 151 4.67 -33.14 17.75
CA LEU A 151 4.72 -33.50 16.34
C LEU A 151 4.70 -32.26 15.42
N ALA A 152 4.13 -31.14 15.88
CA ALA A 152 4.11 -29.90 15.12
C ALA A 152 5.52 -29.41 14.80
N ASP A 153 6.42 -29.43 15.80
CA ASP A 153 7.81 -28.98 15.65
C ASP A 153 8.59 -29.85 14.65
N GLU A 154 8.36 -31.17 14.67
CA GLU A 154 8.99 -32.11 13.73
C GLU A 154 8.54 -31.84 12.29
N ILE A 155 7.24 -31.58 12.08
CA ILE A 155 6.70 -31.29 10.75
C ILE A 155 7.17 -29.92 10.25
N VAL A 156 7.21 -28.90 11.10
CA VAL A 156 7.72 -27.57 10.77
C VAL A 156 9.18 -27.65 10.30
N ALA A 157 10.04 -28.36 11.05
CA ALA A 157 11.44 -28.54 10.67
C ALA A 157 11.63 -29.36 9.38
N GLY A 158 10.67 -30.25 9.06
CA GLY A 158 10.69 -31.07 7.85
C GLY A 158 10.15 -30.37 6.59
N ALA A 159 9.36 -29.31 6.74
CA ALA A 159 8.66 -28.66 5.63
C ALA A 159 9.58 -28.12 4.52
N PRO A 160 10.76 -27.53 4.80
CA PRO A 160 11.70 -27.11 3.76
C PRO A 160 12.20 -28.24 2.86
N ALA A 161 12.31 -29.46 3.39
CA ALA A 161 12.81 -30.62 2.67
C ALA A 161 11.72 -31.43 1.98
N ASN A 162 10.44 -31.13 2.27
CA ASN A 162 9.30 -31.83 1.72
C ASN A 162 8.11 -30.87 1.57
N PRO A 163 7.96 -30.21 0.40
CA PRO A 163 6.89 -29.25 0.13
C PRO A 163 5.48 -29.83 0.34
N LEU A 164 5.28 -31.15 0.25
CA LEU A 164 3.98 -31.77 0.50
C LEU A 164 3.51 -31.62 1.96
N LEU A 165 4.42 -31.52 2.93
CA LEU A 165 4.04 -31.24 4.32
C LEU A 165 3.44 -29.83 4.46
N ALA A 166 4.02 -28.86 3.76
CA ALA A 166 3.51 -27.50 3.70
C ALA A 166 2.20 -27.39 2.90
N ILE A 167 2.07 -28.12 1.79
CA ILE A 167 0.81 -28.21 1.05
C ILE A 167 -0.29 -28.84 1.91
N ALA A 168 0.03 -29.87 2.70
CA ALA A 168 -0.93 -30.48 3.63
C ALA A 168 -1.38 -29.46 4.69
N ALA A 169 -0.44 -28.70 5.24
CA ALA A 169 -0.73 -27.66 6.22
C ALA A 169 -1.65 -26.54 5.69
N GLY A 170 -1.54 -26.20 4.40
CA GLY A 170 -2.43 -25.22 3.75
C GLY A 170 -3.78 -25.78 3.29
N CYS A 171 -3.93 -27.11 3.21
CA CYS A 171 -5.14 -27.78 2.69
C CYS A 171 -6.01 -28.44 3.77
N ALA A 172 -5.48 -28.66 4.98
CA ALA A 172 -6.17 -29.31 6.09
C ALA A 172 -6.17 -28.46 7.37
N ALA A 173 -6.91 -28.89 8.38
CA ALA A 173 -7.17 -28.11 9.59
C ALA A 173 -6.01 -28.15 10.63
N PHE A 174 -4.82 -27.70 10.24
CA PHE A 174 -3.68 -27.58 11.15
C PHE A 174 -3.80 -26.37 12.11
N PRO A 175 -3.14 -26.39 13.28
CA PRO A 175 -3.10 -25.23 14.17
C PRO A 175 -2.47 -24.01 13.49
N PRO A 176 -3.12 -22.83 13.48
CA PRO A 176 -2.58 -21.64 12.81
C PRO A 176 -1.16 -21.21 13.24
N PRO A 177 -0.75 -21.31 14.52
CA PRO A 177 0.64 -21.01 14.92
C PRO A 177 1.67 -21.94 14.28
N MET A 178 1.30 -23.19 13.98
CA MET A 178 2.17 -24.12 13.26
C MET A 178 2.28 -23.73 11.78
N ILE A 179 1.17 -23.33 11.15
CA ILE A 179 1.15 -22.83 9.77
C ILE A 179 2.07 -21.61 9.65
N GLN A 180 2.03 -20.69 10.62
CA GLN A 180 2.94 -19.54 10.70
C GLN A 180 4.41 -19.97 10.77
N ALA A 181 4.78 -20.84 11.71
CA ALA A 181 6.15 -21.32 11.85
C ALA A 181 6.65 -22.01 10.57
N MET A 182 5.78 -22.79 9.93
CA MET A 182 6.09 -23.47 8.68
C MET A 182 6.27 -22.49 7.52
N ALA A 183 5.46 -21.44 7.44
CA ALA A 183 5.61 -20.39 6.44
C ALA A 183 6.96 -19.68 6.59
N ILE A 184 7.38 -19.38 7.83
CA ILE A 184 8.69 -18.78 8.11
C ILE A 184 9.82 -19.71 7.66
N GLU A 185 9.82 -20.97 8.09
CA GLU A 185 10.87 -21.95 7.72
C GLU A 185 10.95 -22.15 6.20
N LEU A 186 9.80 -22.25 5.53
CA LEU A 186 9.76 -22.43 4.08
C LEU A 186 10.26 -21.20 3.32
N LEU A 187 9.87 -19.99 3.75
CA LEU A 187 10.37 -18.73 3.18
C LEU A 187 11.87 -18.54 3.45
N GLN A 188 12.41 -19.03 4.56
CA GLN A 188 13.85 -18.94 4.83
C GLN A 188 14.70 -19.95 4.04
N ALA A 189 14.07 -21.01 3.53
CA ALA A 189 14.73 -22.07 2.76
C ALA A 189 14.55 -21.93 1.24
N THR A 190 14.25 -20.72 0.77
CA THR A 190 13.95 -20.43 -0.63
C THR A 190 15.06 -20.82 -1.59
N SER A 191 14.62 -21.33 -2.75
CA SER A 191 15.44 -21.50 -3.94
C SER A 191 14.95 -20.53 -5.01
N HIS A 192 15.85 -19.68 -5.51
CA HIS A 192 15.59 -18.79 -6.65
C HIS A 192 15.82 -19.47 -8.00
N VAL A 193 16.09 -20.78 -8.01
CA VAL A 193 16.16 -21.58 -9.24
C VAL A 193 14.74 -21.89 -9.68
N ASP A 194 14.40 -21.61 -10.94
CA ASP A 194 13.09 -21.96 -11.49
C ASP A 194 13.08 -23.45 -11.92
N ASP A 195 12.94 -24.34 -10.94
CA ASP A 195 12.76 -25.78 -11.13
C ASP A 195 11.45 -26.29 -10.51
N LEU A 196 11.11 -27.56 -10.78
CA LEU A 196 9.86 -28.16 -10.33
C LEU A 196 9.71 -28.15 -8.80
N GLU A 197 10.79 -28.45 -8.08
CA GLU A 197 10.82 -28.46 -6.60
C GLU A 197 10.55 -27.06 -6.04
N SER A 198 11.21 -26.05 -6.60
CA SER A 198 11.06 -24.65 -6.19
C SER A 198 9.66 -24.11 -6.51
N ARG A 199 9.03 -24.55 -7.62
CA ARG A 199 7.63 -24.24 -7.94
C ARG A 199 6.65 -24.88 -6.96
N TYR A 200 6.92 -26.11 -6.52
CA TYR A 200 6.13 -26.76 -5.48
C TYR A 200 6.29 -26.10 -4.11
N ALA A 201 7.51 -25.69 -3.76
CA ALA A 201 7.78 -24.92 -2.55
C ALA A 201 7.06 -23.56 -2.59
N ALA A 202 7.08 -22.85 -3.72
CA ALA A 202 6.35 -21.59 -3.89
C ALA A 202 4.84 -21.80 -3.74
N HIS A 203 4.27 -22.82 -4.42
CA HIS A 203 2.85 -23.15 -4.27
C HIS A 203 2.48 -23.49 -2.82
N ALA A 204 3.33 -24.25 -2.13
CA ALA A 204 3.14 -24.56 -0.72
C ALA A 204 3.14 -23.29 0.14
N ALA A 205 4.08 -22.37 -0.09
CA ALA A 205 4.15 -21.08 0.59
C ALA A 205 2.86 -20.27 0.35
N GLU A 206 2.37 -20.18 -0.89
CA GLU A 206 1.12 -19.48 -1.21
C GLU A 206 -0.09 -20.04 -0.45
N LEU A 207 -0.19 -21.37 -0.32
CA LEU A 207 -1.26 -22.00 0.46
C LEU A 207 -1.17 -21.67 1.96
N LEU A 208 0.04 -21.66 2.52
CA LEU A 208 0.27 -21.26 3.91
C LEU A 208 -0.08 -19.78 4.12
N LEU A 209 0.37 -18.89 3.24
CA LEU A 209 0.05 -17.46 3.28
C LEU A 209 -1.45 -17.21 3.21
N ARG A 210 -2.16 -17.86 2.25
CA ARG A 210 -3.64 -17.78 2.14
C ARG A 210 -4.35 -18.26 3.40
N SER A 211 -3.84 -19.32 4.03
CA SER A 211 -4.39 -19.87 5.27
C SER A 211 -4.20 -18.95 6.47
N LEU A 212 -3.21 -18.07 6.43
CA LEU A 212 -2.90 -17.09 7.47
C LEU A 212 -3.59 -15.74 7.26
N LEU A 213 -4.15 -15.43 6.09
CA LEU A 213 -4.90 -14.18 5.84
C LEU A 213 -6.03 -13.92 6.86
N PRO A 214 -6.79 -14.92 7.34
CA PRO A 214 -7.80 -14.72 8.39
C PRO A 214 -7.21 -14.49 9.80
N HIS A 215 -5.90 -14.63 9.98
CA HIS A 215 -5.17 -14.56 11.24
C HIS A 215 -4.11 -13.43 11.19
N PRO A 216 -4.54 -12.15 11.21
CA PRO A 216 -3.65 -11.01 11.00
C PRO A 216 -2.53 -10.90 12.05
N ASP A 217 -2.75 -11.41 13.26
CA ASP A 217 -1.77 -11.48 14.35
C ASP A 217 -0.61 -12.45 14.05
N LEU A 218 -0.92 -13.56 13.36
CA LEU A 218 0.05 -14.54 12.92
C LEU A 218 0.72 -14.13 11.60
N ALA A 219 -0.04 -13.52 10.68
CA ALA A 219 0.52 -12.92 9.47
C ALA A 219 1.59 -11.88 9.82
N LEU A 220 1.32 -11.02 10.81
CA LEU A 220 2.28 -10.08 11.35
C LEU A 220 3.56 -10.74 11.85
N GLY A 221 3.47 -11.89 12.55
CA GLY A 221 4.68 -12.56 13.01
C GLY A 221 5.55 -13.15 11.89
N VAL A 222 4.98 -13.42 10.69
CA VAL A 222 5.79 -13.76 9.50
C VAL A 222 6.51 -12.52 8.98
N VAL A 223 5.82 -11.37 8.90
CA VAL A 223 6.39 -10.10 8.42
C VAL A 223 7.44 -9.52 9.38
N VAL A 224 7.33 -9.79 10.68
CA VAL A 224 8.34 -9.40 11.69
C VAL A 224 9.64 -10.20 11.54
N ASP A 225 9.58 -11.42 11.00
CA ASP A 225 10.78 -12.19 10.68
C ASP A 225 11.49 -11.60 9.46
N ARG A 226 12.64 -10.97 9.69
CA ARG A 226 13.38 -10.26 8.64
C ARG A 226 13.76 -11.15 7.46
N ALA A 227 14.13 -12.40 7.72
CA ALA A 227 14.56 -13.29 6.65
C ALA A 227 13.34 -13.74 5.82
N ALA A 228 12.26 -14.15 6.46
CA ALA A 228 11.03 -14.53 5.77
C ALA A 228 10.43 -13.36 4.98
N LEU A 229 10.38 -12.15 5.55
CA LEU A 229 9.88 -10.96 4.85
C LEU A 229 10.74 -10.61 3.63
N ARG A 230 12.07 -10.70 3.75
CA ARG A 230 12.96 -10.45 2.61
C ARG A 230 12.66 -11.41 1.45
N GLU A 231 12.55 -12.69 1.75
CA GLU A 231 12.30 -13.73 0.76
C GLU A 231 10.89 -13.61 0.19
N LEU A 232 9.89 -13.23 0.99
CA LEU A 232 8.53 -12.97 0.53
C LEU A 232 8.46 -11.87 -0.55
N ILE A 233 9.30 -10.83 -0.44
CA ILE A 233 9.37 -9.74 -1.42
C ILE A 233 10.15 -10.16 -2.67
N GLN A 234 11.15 -11.03 -2.51
CA GLN A 234 12.14 -11.31 -3.55
C GLN A 234 11.90 -12.59 -4.33
N TRP A 235 11.08 -13.52 -3.83
CA TRP A 235 10.91 -14.83 -4.45
C TRP A 235 10.07 -14.72 -5.73
N PRO A 236 10.67 -14.86 -6.93
CA PRO A 236 9.96 -14.62 -8.19
C PRO A 236 8.85 -15.64 -8.51
N LEU A 237 8.77 -16.74 -7.76
CA LEU A 237 7.80 -17.81 -8.00
C LEU A 237 6.53 -17.66 -7.16
N ILE A 238 6.54 -16.81 -6.12
CA ILE A 238 5.33 -16.48 -5.36
C ILE A 238 4.56 -15.40 -6.10
N ASP A 239 3.24 -15.54 -6.14
CA ASP A 239 2.33 -14.47 -6.56
C ASP A 239 2.54 -13.18 -5.75
N ALA A 240 3.10 -12.15 -6.42
CA ALA A 240 3.43 -10.87 -5.82
C ALA A 240 2.20 -10.13 -5.28
N ASP A 241 1.02 -10.29 -5.90
CA ASP A 241 -0.21 -9.66 -5.44
C ASP A 241 -0.70 -10.29 -4.13
N LEU A 242 -0.62 -11.62 -4.03
CA LEU A 242 -0.90 -12.34 -2.78
C LEU A 242 0.07 -11.94 -1.66
N ALA A 243 1.37 -11.88 -1.96
CA ALA A 243 2.38 -11.49 -1.00
C ALA A 243 2.19 -10.04 -0.52
N ALA A 244 1.84 -9.12 -1.42
CA ALA A 244 1.51 -7.75 -1.08
C ALA A 244 0.23 -7.65 -0.22
N GLU A 245 -0.84 -8.38 -0.57
CA GLU A 245 -2.06 -8.45 0.25
C GLU A 245 -1.76 -8.98 1.66
N PHE A 246 -0.93 -10.01 1.75
CA PHE A 246 -0.50 -10.60 3.01
C PHE A 246 0.23 -9.58 3.89
N ILE A 247 1.20 -8.84 3.33
CA ILE A 247 1.92 -7.77 4.02
C ILE A 247 0.95 -6.66 4.47
N ASP A 248 0.00 -6.25 3.62
CA ASP A 248 -0.95 -5.18 3.98
C ASP A 248 -1.84 -5.60 5.16
N ILE A 249 -2.40 -6.81 5.14
CA ILE A 249 -3.21 -7.35 6.25
C ILE A 249 -2.39 -7.41 7.54
N ALA A 250 -1.16 -7.94 7.47
CA ALA A 250 -0.24 -7.97 8.60
C ALA A 250 0.02 -6.58 9.18
N MET A 251 0.35 -5.61 8.32
CA MET A 251 0.68 -4.23 8.70
C MET A 251 -0.53 -3.38 9.09
N ARG A 252 -1.76 -3.85 8.88
CA ARG A 252 -2.97 -3.20 9.43
C ARG A 252 -3.23 -3.60 10.88
N HIS A 253 -2.85 -4.83 11.25
CA HIS A 253 -3.18 -5.40 12.55
C HIS A 253 -2.76 -4.54 13.76
N PRO A 254 -1.54 -3.97 13.80
CA PRO A 254 -1.09 -3.17 14.95
C PRO A 254 -1.86 -1.87 15.19
N VAL A 255 -2.59 -1.38 14.18
CA VAL A 255 -3.48 -0.22 14.35
C VAL A 255 -4.75 -0.62 15.10
N ASP A 256 -5.29 -1.80 14.79
CA ASP A 256 -6.47 -2.34 15.47
C ASP A 256 -6.14 -2.87 16.88
N ASP A 257 -4.93 -3.40 17.06
CA ASP A 257 -4.37 -3.84 18.35
C ASP A 257 -3.06 -3.11 18.68
N PRO A 258 -3.14 -1.97 19.42
CA PRO A 258 -1.96 -1.18 19.80
C PRO A 258 -0.94 -1.95 20.64
N SER A 259 -1.28 -3.09 21.24
CA SER A 259 -0.30 -3.91 21.96
C SER A 259 0.74 -4.54 21.03
N ARG A 260 0.44 -4.61 19.72
CA ARG A 260 1.31 -5.11 18.65
C ARG A 260 2.01 -4.00 17.87
N LEU A 261 1.93 -2.73 18.30
CA LEU A 261 2.54 -1.60 17.60
C LEU A 261 4.03 -1.80 17.35
N ASP A 262 4.76 -2.32 18.36
CA ASP A 262 6.21 -2.58 18.25
C ASP A 262 6.57 -3.58 17.13
N ASP A 263 5.70 -4.57 16.89
CA ASP A 263 5.87 -5.55 15.81
C ASP A 263 5.71 -4.88 14.43
N GLY A 264 4.71 -4.00 14.28
CA GLY A 264 4.51 -3.23 13.05
C GLY A 264 5.69 -2.29 12.75
N LEU A 265 6.22 -1.63 13.78
CA LEU A 265 7.39 -0.77 13.66
C LEU A 265 8.65 -1.60 13.34
N THR A 266 8.77 -2.81 13.90
CA THR A 266 9.86 -3.75 13.56
C THR A 266 9.82 -4.14 12.08
N ALA A 267 8.64 -4.41 11.53
CA ALA A 267 8.48 -4.65 10.10
C ALA A 267 8.86 -3.41 9.25
N LEU A 268 8.51 -2.21 9.71
CA LEU A 268 8.91 -0.96 9.05
C LEU A 268 10.44 -0.75 9.06
N GLU A 269 11.11 -1.05 10.17
CA GLU A 269 12.59 -1.05 10.24
C GLU A 269 13.20 -2.03 9.22
N HIS A 270 12.59 -3.19 8.99
CA HIS A 270 13.07 -4.13 7.97
C HIS A 270 12.94 -3.54 6.56
N PHE A 271 11.83 -2.87 6.23
CA PHE A 271 11.67 -2.20 4.94
C PHE A 271 12.71 -1.10 4.73
N VAL A 272 13.00 -0.28 5.74
CA VAL A 272 14.11 0.69 5.70
C VAL A 272 15.43 -0.02 5.41
N ALA A 273 15.73 -1.07 6.16
CA ALA A 273 16.96 -1.83 5.98
C ALA A 273 17.03 -2.54 4.61
N PHE A 274 15.90 -2.84 3.97
CA PHE A 274 15.85 -3.40 2.61
C PHE A 274 16.08 -2.34 1.55
N ALA A 275 15.47 -1.16 1.64
CA ALA A 275 15.69 -0.07 0.69
C ALA A 275 17.18 0.30 0.58
N ASN A 276 17.90 0.22 1.70
CA ASN A 276 19.34 0.49 1.82
C ASN A 276 20.25 -0.66 1.34
N GLN A 277 19.69 -1.73 0.77
CA GLN A 277 20.45 -2.84 0.21
C GLN A 277 20.53 -2.75 -1.30
N ARG A 278 21.68 -3.21 -1.82
CA ARG A 278 21.97 -3.27 -3.26
C ARG A 278 20.88 -3.92 -4.13
N LEU A 279 20.12 -4.81 -3.52
CA LEU A 279 19.06 -5.58 -4.19
C LEU A 279 17.81 -4.75 -4.49
N PHE A 280 17.62 -3.62 -3.80
CA PHE A 280 16.48 -2.72 -3.96
C PHE A 280 16.90 -1.33 -4.47
N GLU A 281 18.08 -1.20 -5.09
CA GLU A 281 18.56 0.04 -5.77
C GLU A 281 17.64 0.53 -6.90
N GLN A 282 16.63 -0.26 -7.30
CA GLN A 282 15.64 0.09 -8.31
C GLN A 282 14.23 0.27 -7.71
N GLY A 283 14.16 0.42 -6.39
CA GLY A 283 12.91 0.41 -5.65
C GLY A 283 12.39 -1.00 -5.38
N PHE A 284 11.25 -1.05 -4.71
CA PHE A 284 10.51 -2.29 -4.51
C PHE A 284 9.66 -2.61 -5.76
N PRO A 285 9.34 -3.89 -6.01
CA PRO A 285 8.39 -4.23 -7.07
C PRO A 285 7.02 -3.57 -6.80
N PRO A 286 6.27 -3.15 -7.84
CA PRO A 286 5.08 -2.30 -7.70
C PRO A 286 4.05 -2.74 -6.64
N PRO A 287 3.65 -4.02 -6.56
CA PRO A 287 2.67 -4.46 -5.54
C PRO A 287 3.14 -4.19 -4.11
N PHE A 288 4.45 -4.29 -3.86
CA PHE A 288 5.04 -4.07 -2.55
C PHE A 288 5.22 -2.58 -2.25
N SER A 289 5.63 -1.76 -3.23
CA SER A 289 5.81 -0.31 -3.05
C SER A 289 4.55 0.34 -2.50
N VAL A 290 3.39 0.03 -3.07
CA VAL A 290 2.09 0.59 -2.63
C VAL A 290 1.76 0.20 -1.19
N VAL A 291 1.98 -1.06 -0.83
CA VAL A 291 1.67 -1.58 0.51
C VAL A 291 2.64 -1.04 1.56
N ILE A 292 3.92 -0.92 1.23
CA ILE A 292 4.93 -0.34 2.13
C ILE A 292 4.65 1.14 2.32
N ALA A 293 4.31 1.88 1.26
CA ALA A 293 3.89 3.28 1.36
C ALA A 293 2.64 3.46 2.25
N ALA A 294 1.65 2.58 2.11
CA ALA A 294 0.48 2.57 2.98
C ALA A 294 0.86 2.26 4.44
N GLY A 295 1.84 1.38 4.66
CA GLY A 295 2.43 1.12 5.98
C GLY A 295 3.10 2.36 6.57
N VAL A 296 3.98 3.05 5.82
CA VAL A 296 4.64 4.30 6.24
C VAL A 296 3.60 5.34 6.68
N ALA A 297 2.62 5.62 5.81
CA ALA A 297 1.56 6.58 6.08
C ALA A 297 0.75 6.24 7.35
N ARG A 298 0.53 4.94 7.59
CA ARG A 298 -0.24 4.43 8.73
C ARG A 298 0.51 4.56 10.06
N TYR A 299 1.81 4.32 10.06
CA TYR A 299 2.65 4.40 11.27
C TYR A 299 3.20 5.79 11.56
N LEU A 300 3.05 6.72 10.62
CA LEU A 300 3.55 8.09 10.69
C LEU A 300 3.27 8.81 12.04
N PRO A 301 2.08 8.72 12.67
CA PRO A 301 1.84 9.33 13.99
C PRO A 301 2.81 8.89 15.10
N THR A 302 3.55 7.81 14.90
CA THR A 302 4.44 7.22 15.91
C THR A 302 5.86 7.78 15.83
N PHE A 303 6.28 8.25 14.65
CA PHE A 303 7.67 8.65 14.40
C PHE A 303 7.82 10.00 13.70
N VAL A 304 6.73 10.68 13.34
CA VAL A 304 6.78 11.97 12.61
C VAL A 304 7.57 13.04 13.37
N ASP A 305 7.41 13.13 14.70
CA ASP A 305 8.16 14.03 15.58
C ASP A 305 9.69 13.82 15.52
N SER A 306 10.15 12.70 14.95
CA SER A 306 11.57 12.36 14.81
C SER A 306 12.12 12.54 13.40
N LEU A 307 11.33 13.08 12.46
CA LEU A 307 11.76 13.39 11.09
C LEU A 307 12.54 14.71 10.99
N GLU A 308 13.03 15.26 12.11
CA GLU A 308 13.84 16.48 12.10
C GLU A 308 15.09 16.30 11.20
N PRO A 309 15.36 17.26 10.28
CA PRO A 309 16.48 17.14 9.35
C PRO A 309 17.83 16.97 10.04
N GLY A 310 18.55 15.90 9.70
CA GLY A 310 19.90 15.62 10.21
C GLY A 310 19.95 14.85 11.55
N ASP A 311 18.80 14.49 12.11
CA ASP A 311 18.70 13.64 13.30
C ASP A 311 18.28 12.19 12.93
N ASP A 312 18.54 11.24 13.83
CA ASP A 312 18.08 9.87 13.63
C ASP A 312 16.55 9.76 13.79
N VAL A 313 15.90 9.10 12.83
CA VAL A 313 14.45 8.84 12.85
C VAL A 313 14.15 7.70 13.83
N ALA A 314 13.37 8.03 14.86
CA ALA A 314 12.97 7.10 15.90
C ALA A 314 11.75 6.29 15.48
N ILE A 315 11.93 5.37 14.51
CA ILE A 315 10.87 4.45 14.09
C ILE A 315 10.39 3.58 15.25
N ARG A 316 11.31 3.11 16.12
CA ARG A 316 10.97 2.25 17.27
C ARG A 316 11.88 2.51 18.46
N PRO A 317 11.53 3.40 19.40
CA PRO A 317 12.39 3.70 20.55
C PRO A 317 12.79 2.44 21.35
N PRO A 318 14.08 2.21 21.66
CA PRO A 318 15.24 3.09 21.46
C PRO A 318 15.97 2.92 20.12
N HIS A 319 15.51 2.01 19.26
CA HIS A 319 16.05 1.80 17.93
C HIS A 319 15.68 2.97 17.02
N ARG A 320 16.70 3.51 16.38
CA ARG A 320 16.59 4.62 15.44
C ARG A 320 17.30 4.19 14.16
N VAL A 321 16.73 4.58 13.02
CA VAL A 321 17.39 4.52 11.72
C VAL A 321 17.94 5.91 11.42
N THR A 322 18.96 6.01 10.59
CA THR A 322 19.44 7.35 10.21
C THR A 322 18.38 8.03 9.34
N SER A 323 18.35 9.37 9.34
CA SER A 323 17.48 10.13 8.42
C SER A 323 17.77 9.78 6.96
N GLU A 324 19.03 9.58 6.59
CA GLU A 324 19.44 9.11 5.25
C GLU A 324 18.82 7.75 4.90
N GLU A 325 18.92 6.76 5.80
CA GLU A 325 18.34 5.43 5.57
C GLU A 325 16.82 5.49 5.35
N PHE A 326 16.13 6.34 6.11
CA PHE A 326 14.68 6.53 5.94
C PHE A 326 14.33 7.29 4.66
N ILE A 327 15.11 8.31 4.30
CA ILE A 327 14.98 9.06 3.04
C ILE A 327 15.14 8.10 1.85
N ASP A 328 16.09 7.17 1.90
CA ASP A 328 16.29 6.16 0.86
C ASP A 328 15.09 5.20 0.73
N LEU A 329 14.41 4.85 1.85
CA LEU A 329 13.13 4.15 1.77
C LEU A 329 12.08 4.99 1.03
N LEU A 330 11.93 6.26 1.35
CA LEU A 330 10.97 7.13 0.69
C LEU A 330 11.27 7.26 -0.80
N GLY A 331 12.54 7.43 -1.17
CA GLY A 331 13.01 7.43 -2.56
C GLY A 331 12.62 6.15 -3.30
N ALA A 332 12.96 4.99 -2.73
CA ALA A 332 12.64 3.67 -3.29
C ALA A 332 11.13 3.46 -3.53
N LEU A 333 10.27 4.06 -2.70
CA LEU A 333 8.82 4.01 -2.87
C LEU A 333 8.32 5.00 -3.93
N LEU A 334 8.89 6.20 -4.01
CA LEU A 334 8.50 7.24 -4.97
C LEU A 334 8.83 6.88 -6.43
N TYR A 335 9.63 5.83 -6.65
CA TYR A 335 9.83 5.26 -7.99
C TYR A 335 8.53 4.71 -8.60
N ASP A 336 7.61 4.24 -7.75
CA ASP A 336 6.31 3.73 -8.16
C ASP A 336 5.24 4.84 -8.07
N PRO A 337 4.51 5.13 -9.17
CA PRO A 337 3.52 6.21 -9.19
C PRO A 337 2.33 5.98 -8.25
N ASP A 338 1.90 4.73 -8.07
CA ASP A 338 0.80 4.40 -7.17
C ASP A 338 1.22 4.55 -5.71
N ALA A 339 2.46 4.18 -5.38
CA ALA A 339 3.04 4.40 -4.05
C ALA A 339 3.25 5.90 -3.77
N ALA A 340 3.70 6.67 -4.76
CA ALA A 340 3.80 8.13 -4.66
C ALA A 340 2.44 8.78 -4.40
N GLU A 341 1.37 8.33 -5.07
CA GLU A 341 0.00 8.80 -4.82
C GLU A 341 -0.40 8.57 -3.35
N VAL A 342 -0.07 7.40 -2.77
CA VAL A 342 -0.33 7.09 -1.36
C VAL A 342 0.42 8.03 -0.42
N LEU A 343 1.71 8.28 -0.66
CA LEU A 343 2.54 9.15 0.20
C LEU A 343 2.10 10.63 0.12
N VAL A 344 1.79 11.13 -1.07
CA VAL A 344 1.21 12.48 -1.25
C VAL A 344 -0.16 12.58 -0.58
N GLY A 345 -0.99 11.54 -0.71
CA GLY A 345 -2.27 11.42 0.01
C GLY A 345 -2.10 11.46 1.53
N ALA A 346 -1.01 10.92 2.06
CA ALA A 346 -0.68 10.98 3.48
C ALA A 346 -0.36 12.42 3.93
N VAL A 347 0.47 13.16 3.17
CA VAL A 347 0.76 14.59 3.44
C VAL A 347 -0.54 15.40 3.52
N ARG A 348 -1.44 15.21 2.54
CA ARG A 348 -2.77 15.84 2.52
C ARG A 348 -3.58 15.48 3.77
N SER A 349 -3.62 14.20 4.11
CA SER A 349 -4.38 13.71 5.26
C SER A 349 -3.87 14.32 6.56
N MET A 350 -2.55 14.41 6.75
CA MET A 350 -1.94 15.10 7.88
C MET A 350 -2.30 16.59 7.91
N ALA A 351 -2.26 17.27 6.76
CA ALA A 351 -2.61 18.69 6.67
C ALA A 351 -4.06 18.97 7.06
N ILE A 352 -4.98 18.05 6.76
CA ILE A 352 -6.39 18.12 7.19
C ILE A 352 -6.49 17.85 8.69
N LEU A 353 -5.84 16.77 9.16
CA LEU A 353 -5.90 16.34 10.55
C LEU A 353 -5.31 17.39 11.50
N SER A 354 -4.21 18.07 11.13
CA SER A 354 -3.55 19.09 11.96
C SER A 354 -4.42 20.31 12.28
N GLN A 355 -5.53 20.50 11.57
CA GLN A 355 -6.52 21.53 11.88
C GLN A 355 -7.52 21.10 12.98
N LEU A 356 -7.60 19.81 13.29
CA LEU A 356 -8.57 19.27 14.24
C LEU A 356 -8.03 19.37 15.68
N PRO A 357 -8.89 19.74 16.66
CA PRO A 357 -8.51 19.73 18.06
C PRO A 357 -8.12 18.31 18.51
N GLY A 358 -6.92 18.16 19.08
CA GLY A 358 -6.41 16.86 19.54
C GLY A 358 -5.84 15.97 18.43
N SER A 359 -5.54 16.55 17.27
CA SER A 359 -4.77 15.90 16.21
C SER A 359 -3.44 15.32 16.74
N PRO A 360 -3.01 14.15 16.25
CA PRO A 360 -1.67 13.64 16.51
C PRO A 360 -0.59 14.39 15.70
N PHE A 361 -1.00 15.22 14.74
CA PHE A 361 -0.11 16.01 13.88
C PHE A 361 -0.31 17.50 14.11
N ASP A 362 0.76 18.27 14.04
CA ASP A 362 0.75 19.71 13.81
C ASP A 362 1.19 20.07 12.38
N LEU A 363 1.42 21.35 12.09
CA LEU A 363 1.84 21.79 10.75
C LEU A 363 3.35 21.66 10.51
N SER A 364 4.16 21.61 11.57
CA SER A 364 5.57 21.26 11.44
C SER A 364 5.70 19.83 10.93
N ASP A 365 4.98 18.90 11.55
CA ASP A 365 4.98 17.48 11.16
C ASP A 365 4.67 17.27 9.68
N VAL A 366 3.71 18.02 9.14
CA VAL A 366 3.36 18.00 7.72
C VAL A 366 4.52 18.50 6.85
N GLY A 367 5.18 19.57 7.29
CA GLY A 367 6.35 20.13 6.62
C GLY A 367 7.55 19.19 6.66
N ASP A 368 7.83 18.59 7.80
CA ASP A 368 8.96 17.68 8.02
C ASP A 368 8.81 16.41 7.19
N PHE A 369 7.59 15.83 7.14
CA PHE A 369 7.33 14.68 6.27
C PHE A 369 7.37 15.04 4.78
N ALA A 370 6.82 16.20 4.38
CA ALA A 370 6.91 16.66 2.99
C ALA A 370 8.36 16.93 2.55
N LEU A 371 9.19 17.45 3.45
CA LEU A 371 10.61 17.65 3.21
C LEU A 371 11.34 16.31 3.05
N ALA A 372 11.09 15.33 3.94
CA ALA A 372 11.67 13.99 3.81
C ALA A 372 11.29 13.31 2.48
N LEU A 373 10.05 13.48 2.00
CA LEU A 373 9.64 13.00 0.67
C LEU A 373 10.34 13.76 -0.46
N THR A 374 10.58 15.07 -0.30
CA THR A 374 11.33 15.89 -1.27
C THR A 374 12.76 15.40 -1.38
N ASP A 375 13.43 15.21 -0.24
CA ASP A 375 14.80 14.71 -0.16
C ASP A 375 14.91 13.31 -0.77
N GLY A 376 13.93 12.43 -0.51
CA GLY A 376 13.88 11.09 -1.11
C GLY A 376 13.73 11.13 -2.63
N ALA A 377 12.86 12.01 -3.14
CA ALA A 377 12.72 12.23 -4.58
C ALA A 377 14.00 12.81 -5.20
N GLU A 378 14.69 13.72 -4.52
CA GLU A 378 15.94 14.32 -5.00
C GLU A 378 17.09 13.30 -5.06
N ASN A 379 17.24 12.47 -4.02
CA ASN A 379 18.24 11.39 -4.00
C ASN A 379 18.04 10.46 -5.20
N GLU A 380 16.81 9.97 -5.41
CA GLU A 380 16.49 9.12 -6.56
C GLU A 380 16.71 9.82 -7.89
N ARG A 381 16.38 11.11 -7.99
CA ARG A 381 16.64 11.88 -9.21
C ARG A 381 18.13 11.93 -9.54
N LEU A 382 18.98 12.23 -8.56
CA LEU A 382 20.44 12.27 -8.75
C LEU A 382 20.95 10.90 -9.21
N GLU A 383 20.43 9.81 -8.64
CA GLU A 383 20.79 8.46 -9.06
C GLU A 383 20.26 8.08 -10.45
N ALA A 384 19.06 8.55 -10.80
CA ALA A 384 18.44 8.34 -12.11
C ALA A 384 19.10 9.20 -13.21
N GLU A 385 19.62 10.38 -12.87
CA GLU A 385 20.42 11.23 -13.77
C GLU A 385 21.70 10.53 -14.22
N VAL A 386 22.31 9.76 -13.32
CA VAL A 386 23.44 8.86 -13.64
C VAL A 386 23.00 7.68 -14.52
N ARG A 387 21.73 7.25 -14.48
CA ARG A 387 21.25 5.98 -15.06
C ARG A 387 20.36 6.07 -16.34
N ALA A 388 19.82 7.24 -16.67
CA ALA A 388 19.11 7.65 -17.92
C ALA A 388 17.56 7.59 -18.02
N ALA A 389 17.01 8.80 -18.26
CA ALA A 389 15.88 9.30 -19.06
C ALA A 389 14.39 8.94 -18.81
N ALA A 390 14.00 7.74 -18.39
CA ALA A 390 12.57 7.39 -18.39
C ALA A 390 11.78 7.88 -17.14
N SER A 391 12.41 7.89 -15.96
CA SER A 391 11.73 8.20 -14.68
C SER A 391 11.76 9.68 -14.28
N ARG A 392 12.31 10.56 -15.13
CA ARG A 392 12.64 11.96 -14.76
C ARG A 392 11.42 12.83 -14.49
N THR A 393 10.37 12.67 -15.30
CA THR A 393 9.23 13.61 -15.32
C THR A 393 8.40 13.54 -14.05
N LEU A 394 8.11 12.33 -13.54
CA LEU A 394 7.31 12.14 -12.34
C LEU A 394 8.06 12.57 -11.07
N VAL A 395 9.31 12.13 -10.92
CA VAL A 395 10.14 12.48 -9.76
C VAL A 395 10.37 14.00 -9.70
N GLN A 396 10.67 14.64 -10.83
CA GLN A 396 10.83 16.10 -10.89
C GLN A 396 9.54 16.85 -10.53
N GLN A 397 8.38 16.40 -11.01
CA GLN A 397 7.10 16.99 -10.64
C GLN A 397 6.81 16.83 -9.14
N LEU A 398 7.07 15.65 -8.58
CA LEU A 398 6.88 15.38 -7.15
C LEU A 398 7.79 16.26 -6.29
N THR A 399 9.07 16.40 -6.64
CA THR A 399 10.02 17.29 -5.95
C THR A 399 9.50 18.72 -5.88
N VAL A 400 8.98 19.26 -6.99
CA VAL A 400 8.45 20.64 -7.02
C VAL A 400 7.20 20.78 -6.14
N VAL A 401 6.26 19.82 -6.17
CA VAL A 401 5.06 19.89 -5.31
C VAL A 401 5.42 19.75 -3.84
N LEU A 402 6.22 18.74 -3.49
CA LEU A 402 6.59 18.45 -2.12
C LEU A 402 7.46 19.57 -1.53
N GLY A 403 8.40 20.10 -2.31
CA GLY A 403 9.21 21.26 -1.93
C GLY A 403 8.37 22.51 -1.71
N PHE A 404 7.33 22.72 -2.53
CA PHE A 404 6.35 23.79 -2.31
C PHE A 404 5.56 23.61 -1.01
N VAL A 405 5.10 22.38 -0.71
CA VAL A 405 4.39 22.07 0.54
C VAL A 405 5.29 22.32 1.74
N ALA A 406 6.51 21.78 1.74
CA ALA A 406 7.49 21.96 2.80
C ALA A 406 7.83 23.44 3.03
N GLY A 407 8.12 24.19 1.96
CA GLY A 407 8.42 25.63 2.03
C GLY A 407 7.25 26.46 2.57
N SER A 408 6.03 26.15 2.13
CA SER A 408 4.82 26.82 2.63
C SER A 408 4.58 26.56 4.13
N MET A 409 4.86 25.35 4.60
CA MET A 409 4.73 24.98 6.01
C MET A 409 5.80 25.63 6.89
N ALA A 410 7.05 25.67 6.44
CA ALA A 410 8.13 26.36 7.15
C ALA A 410 7.82 27.86 7.32
N ALA A 411 7.27 28.51 6.29
CA ALA A 411 6.83 29.91 6.37
C ALA A 411 5.70 30.12 7.39
N ALA A 412 4.82 29.13 7.56
CA ALA A 412 3.65 29.21 8.44
C ALA A 412 3.95 29.11 9.94
N GLN A 413 5.13 28.61 10.35
CA GLN A 413 5.48 28.40 11.76
C GLN A 413 5.48 29.69 12.60
N GLY A 414 5.56 30.87 11.97
CA GLY A 414 5.45 32.18 12.63
C GLY A 414 4.06 32.83 12.59
N TRP A 415 3.05 32.19 12.00
CA TRP A 415 1.82 32.87 11.59
C TRP A 415 0.59 32.60 12.47
N SER A 416 -0.38 33.51 12.36
CA SER A 416 -1.66 33.42 13.06
C SER A 416 -2.47 32.17 12.65
N SER A 417 -3.47 31.78 13.45
CA SER A 417 -4.34 30.63 13.15
C SER A 417 -5.11 30.76 11.83
N ALA A 418 -5.45 31.99 11.43
CA ALA A 418 -6.07 32.25 10.13
C ALA A 418 -5.10 31.89 8.99
N THR A 419 -3.85 32.35 9.08
CA THR A 419 -2.82 32.08 8.07
C THR A 419 -2.43 30.60 7.99
N ARG A 420 -2.47 29.88 9.11
CA ARG A 420 -2.30 28.42 9.14
C ARG A 420 -3.40 27.66 8.39
N SER A 421 -4.65 28.13 8.46
CA SER A 421 -5.75 27.58 7.66
C SER A 421 -5.54 27.80 6.16
N ILE A 422 -4.95 28.95 5.77
CA ILE A 422 -4.58 29.24 4.37
C ILE A 422 -3.56 28.23 3.87
N VAL A 423 -2.46 28.05 4.61
CA VAL A 423 -1.38 27.16 4.20
C VAL A 423 -1.87 25.72 4.09
N SER A 424 -2.72 25.25 5.01
CA SER A 424 -3.30 23.91 4.86
C SER A 424 -4.24 23.78 3.65
N ARG A 425 -5.01 24.81 3.28
CA ARG A 425 -5.81 24.80 2.03
C ARG A 425 -4.94 24.81 0.78
N ILE A 426 -3.84 25.57 0.80
CA ILE A 426 -2.83 25.59 -0.26
C ILE A 426 -2.22 24.19 -0.42
N VAL A 427 -1.86 23.53 0.68
CA VAL A 427 -1.32 22.15 0.66
C VAL A 427 -2.35 21.14 0.16
N ASN A 428 -3.62 21.28 0.54
CA ASN A 428 -4.70 20.43 0.02
C ASN A 428 -4.85 20.57 -1.50
N GLY A 429 -4.85 21.81 -2.01
CA GLY A 429 -4.95 22.04 -3.44
C GLY A 429 -3.69 21.65 -4.21
N GLY A 430 -2.50 21.81 -3.63
CA GLY A 430 -1.23 21.30 -4.18
C GLY A 430 -1.21 19.77 -4.28
N GLY A 431 -1.73 19.08 -3.26
CA GLY A 431 -1.95 17.63 -3.30
C GLY A 431 -2.92 17.20 -4.42
N ASP A 432 -4.04 17.92 -4.59
CA ASP A 432 -4.98 17.67 -5.70
C ASP A 432 -4.33 17.90 -7.08
N VAL A 433 -3.34 18.78 -7.18
CA VAL A 433 -2.54 19.01 -8.39
C VAL A 433 -1.57 17.85 -8.62
N ALA A 434 -0.84 17.40 -7.60
CA ALA A 434 0.05 16.24 -7.70
C ALA A 434 -0.71 14.97 -8.11
N GLU A 435 -1.85 14.66 -7.49
CA GLU A 435 -2.67 13.49 -7.83
C GLU A 435 -3.17 13.55 -9.29
N ARG A 436 -3.56 14.73 -9.75
CA ARG A 436 -3.95 14.95 -11.15
C ARG A 436 -2.80 14.74 -12.12
N LEU A 437 -1.57 15.09 -11.74
CA LEU A 437 -0.38 14.93 -12.58
C LEU A 437 0.11 13.48 -12.61
N ILE A 438 0.13 12.78 -11.46
CA ILE A 438 0.47 11.35 -11.37
C ILE A 438 -0.45 10.52 -12.27
N ARG A 439 -1.76 10.84 -12.29
CA ARG A 439 -2.74 10.12 -13.12
C ARG A 439 -2.75 10.55 -14.59
N ALA A 440 -2.11 11.68 -14.92
CA ALA A 440 -2.07 12.24 -16.27
C ALA A 440 -0.87 11.67 -17.05
N ASP A 441 -0.90 10.36 -17.26
CA ASP A 441 0.22 9.50 -17.72
C ASP A 441 0.86 9.90 -19.08
N ASP A 442 0.25 10.79 -19.87
CA ASP A 442 0.80 11.20 -21.17
C ASP A 442 0.11 12.44 -21.76
N THR A 443 0.08 13.57 -21.05
CA THR A 443 -0.74 14.72 -21.49
C THR A 443 -0.15 15.54 -22.63
N GLY A 444 1.06 15.23 -23.14
CA GLY A 444 1.72 16.05 -24.16
C GLY A 444 1.90 17.52 -23.72
N ILE A 445 1.78 17.77 -22.41
CA ILE A 445 2.08 19.04 -21.75
C ILE A 445 3.57 19.28 -21.97
N GLY A 446 3.92 20.50 -22.38
CA GLY A 446 5.28 20.90 -22.73
C GLY A 446 6.26 20.78 -21.55
N ASP A 447 6.68 21.90 -20.97
CA ASP A 447 7.47 21.88 -19.75
C ASP A 447 6.55 21.56 -18.55
N PRO A 448 6.65 20.36 -17.94
CA PRO A 448 5.76 19.95 -16.88
C PRO A 448 5.99 20.73 -15.59
N SER A 449 7.22 21.17 -15.34
CA SER A 449 7.58 21.97 -14.17
C SER A 449 6.93 23.34 -14.23
N ALA A 450 7.01 24.03 -15.37
CA ALA A 450 6.35 25.33 -15.57
C ALA A 450 4.81 25.24 -15.45
N THR A 451 4.23 24.14 -15.95
CA THR A 451 2.78 23.90 -15.84
C THR A 451 2.36 23.65 -14.39
N LEU A 452 3.21 22.95 -13.62
CA LEU A 452 2.98 22.69 -12.22
C LEU A 452 3.10 23.96 -11.36
N GLU A 453 4.13 24.78 -11.60
CA GLU A 453 4.27 26.11 -10.96
C GLU A 453 3.01 26.96 -11.20
N SER A 454 2.52 26.97 -12.44
CA SER A 454 1.28 27.66 -12.80
C SER A 454 0.05 27.15 -12.02
N LEU A 455 -0.06 25.83 -11.86
CA LEU A 455 -1.16 25.20 -11.12
C LEU A 455 -1.09 25.47 -9.60
N ILE A 456 0.11 25.51 -9.04
CA ILE A 456 0.36 25.88 -7.65
C ILE A 456 -0.06 27.33 -7.41
N GLU A 457 0.42 28.26 -8.23
CA GLU A 457 0.08 29.69 -8.14
C GLU A 457 -1.43 29.92 -8.33
N LEU A 458 -2.06 29.19 -9.25
CA LEU A 458 -3.52 29.23 -9.46
C LEU A 458 -4.27 28.80 -8.21
N THR A 459 -3.88 27.66 -7.63
CA THR A 459 -4.51 27.09 -6.42
C THR A 459 -4.44 28.06 -5.24
N VAL A 460 -3.32 28.76 -5.08
CA VAL A 460 -3.16 29.79 -4.04
C VAL A 460 -4.11 30.95 -4.28
N CYS A 461 -4.20 31.43 -5.52
CA CYS A 461 -5.15 32.47 -5.90
C CYS A 461 -6.60 32.03 -5.65
N GLU A 462 -6.98 30.82 -6.06
CA GLU A 462 -8.32 30.26 -5.82
C GLU A 462 -8.65 30.16 -4.33
N THR A 463 -7.69 29.72 -3.51
CA THR A 463 -7.83 29.65 -2.06
C THR A 463 -8.08 31.04 -1.46
N PHE A 464 -7.33 32.06 -1.90
CA PHE A 464 -7.55 33.45 -1.51
C PHE A 464 -8.95 33.94 -1.90
N LEU A 465 -9.37 33.68 -3.15
CA LEU A 465 -10.67 34.10 -3.68
C LEU A 465 -11.86 33.39 -3.02
N ALA A 466 -11.65 32.18 -2.50
CA ALA A 466 -12.68 31.38 -1.85
C ALA A 466 -12.92 31.78 -0.39
N ASP A 467 -11.99 32.44 0.28
CA ASP A 467 -12.08 32.73 1.72
C ASP A 467 -12.51 34.18 2.02
N PRO A 468 -13.74 34.42 2.53
CA PRO A 468 -14.25 35.73 2.96
C PRO A 468 -13.38 36.45 3.99
N ASP A 469 -12.64 35.70 4.82
CA ASP A 469 -11.86 36.26 5.93
C ASP A 469 -10.51 36.80 5.45
N LEU A 470 -10.00 36.35 4.30
CA LEU A 470 -8.76 36.84 3.69
C LEU A 470 -8.94 38.17 2.96
N HIS A 471 -10.18 38.48 2.63
CA HIS A 471 -10.62 39.77 2.08
C HIS A 471 -10.73 40.86 3.17
N ARG A 472 -10.51 40.53 4.45
CA ARG A 472 -10.71 41.45 5.59
C ARG A 472 -9.47 42.28 5.93
N ASP A 473 -8.76 42.81 4.94
CA ASP A 473 -7.93 43.99 5.23
C ASP A 473 -8.90 45.17 5.46
N PRO A 474 -9.03 45.70 6.69
CA PRO A 474 -9.93 46.82 6.96
C PRO A 474 -9.53 48.11 6.23
N THR A 475 -8.33 48.16 5.63
CA THR A 475 -7.82 49.31 4.87
C THR A 475 -8.10 49.24 3.37
N VAL A 476 -8.50 48.07 2.85
CA VAL A 476 -8.83 47.86 1.43
C VAL A 476 -10.30 47.46 1.29
N PRO A 477 -11.20 48.35 0.85
CA PRO A 477 -12.58 47.98 0.59
C PRO A 477 -12.66 46.94 -0.52
N LEU A 478 -13.30 45.81 -0.26
CA LEU A 478 -13.45 44.74 -1.24
C LEU A 478 -14.34 45.19 -2.41
N ASP A 479 -13.75 45.30 -3.60
CA ASP A 479 -14.51 45.56 -4.82
C ASP A 479 -15.07 44.24 -5.37
N HIS A 480 -16.39 44.07 -5.27
CA HIS A 480 -17.08 42.88 -5.77
C HIS A 480 -16.92 42.67 -7.28
N ALA A 481 -16.68 43.73 -8.06
CA ALA A 481 -16.40 43.60 -9.49
C ALA A 481 -15.03 42.95 -9.71
N VAL A 482 -14.01 43.39 -8.97
CA VAL A 482 -12.65 42.83 -9.01
C VAL A 482 -12.64 41.37 -8.53
N LEU A 483 -13.38 41.04 -7.47
CA LEU A 483 -13.51 39.66 -7.00
C LEU A 483 -14.16 38.75 -8.05
N SER A 484 -15.22 39.24 -8.72
CA SER A 484 -15.88 38.48 -9.79
C SER A 484 -14.98 38.30 -11.01
N GLU A 485 -14.20 39.32 -11.37
CA GLU A 485 -13.22 39.28 -12.46
C GLU A 485 -12.09 38.30 -12.15
N ALA A 486 -11.56 38.32 -10.93
CA ALA A 486 -10.53 37.38 -10.49
C ALA A 486 -11.02 35.93 -10.49
N ARG A 487 -12.26 35.67 -10.05
CA ARG A 487 -12.85 34.32 -10.13
C ARG A 487 -13.04 33.84 -11.56
N ALA A 488 -13.46 34.72 -12.46
CA ALA A 488 -13.58 34.40 -13.89
C ALA A 488 -12.21 34.09 -14.50
N ALA A 489 -11.19 34.88 -14.16
CA ALA A 489 -9.81 34.64 -14.61
C ALA A 489 -9.25 33.32 -14.09
N ALA A 490 -9.49 32.96 -12.81
CA ALA A 490 -9.09 31.66 -12.26
C ALA A 490 -9.74 30.49 -13.01
N THR A 491 -11.05 30.57 -13.29
CA THR A 491 -11.74 29.55 -14.10
C THR A 491 -11.18 29.47 -15.52
N GLU A 492 -10.90 30.61 -16.17
CA GLU A 492 -10.29 30.65 -17.51
C GLU A 492 -8.91 29.97 -17.52
N ILE A 493 -8.07 30.20 -16.50
CA ILE A 493 -6.77 29.55 -16.38
C ILE A 493 -6.93 28.04 -16.20
N ALA A 494 -7.85 27.60 -15.33
CA ALA A 494 -8.13 26.17 -15.15
C ALA A 494 -8.57 25.49 -16.46
N ASP A 495 -9.44 26.15 -17.23
CA ASP A 495 -9.89 25.68 -18.55
C ASP A 495 -8.73 25.63 -19.56
N LEU A 496 -7.83 26.63 -19.55
CA LEU A 496 -6.63 26.66 -20.40
C LEU A 496 -5.67 25.52 -20.07
N VAL A 497 -5.42 25.25 -18.78
CA VAL A 497 -4.56 24.14 -18.36
C VAL A 497 -5.19 22.79 -18.73
N ALA A 498 -6.49 22.62 -18.48
CA ALA A 498 -7.22 21.40 -18.85
C ALA A 498 -7.23 21.15 -20.37
N ALA A 499 -7.17 22.22 -21.18
CA ALA A 499 -7.07 22.15 -22.63
C ALA A 499 -5.64 21.96 -23.16
N GLY A 500 -4.63 21.85 -22.29
CA GLY A 500 -3.22 21.73 -22.69
C GLY A 500 -2.68 22.99 -23.39
N ALA A 501 -3.13 24.18 -22.97
CA ALA A 501 -2.66 25.44 -23.54
C ALA A 501 -1.14 25.65 -23.32
N PRO A 502 -0.46 26.42 -24.18
CA PRO A 502 0.97 26.71 -24.02
C PRO A 502 1.27 27.40 -22.67
N PRO A 503 2.35 27.04 -21.95
CA PRO A 503 2.69 27.62 -20.64
C PRO A 503 2.72 29.15 -20.63
N ALA A 504 3.29 29.77 -21.66
CA ALA A 504 3.35 31.23 -21.76
C ALA A 504 1.98 31.92 -21.74
N LEU A 505 0.94 31.27 -22.29
CA LEU A 505 -0.44 31.79 -22.27
C LEU A 505 -1.06 31.66 -20.87
N VAL A 506 -0.78 30.54 -20.19
CA VAL A 506 -1.19 30.30 -18.81
C VAL A 506 -0.53 31.32 -17.89
N ASP A 507 0.78 31.52 -18.00
CA ASP A 507 1.56 32.50 -17.22
C ASP A 507 1.04 33.93 -17.38
N ASP A 508 0.71 34.35 -18.60
CA ASP A 508 0.21 35.70 -18.86
C ASP A 508 -1.11 35.97 -18.14
N ARG A 509 -2.02 34.98 -18.14
CA ARG A 509 -3.29 35.05 -17.41
C ARG A 509 -3.10 34.94 -15.91
N LEU A 510 -2.16 34.12 -15.47
CA LEU A 510 -1.80 33.95 -14.07
C LEU A 510 -1.23 35.24 -13.48
N ARG A 511 -0.35 35.95 -14.20
CA ARG A 511 0.14 37.29 -13.81
C ARG A 511 -0.98 38.33 -13.74
N GLU A 512 -2.02 38.19 -14.55
CA GLU A 512 -3.22 39.02 -14.46
C GLU A 512 -4.05 38.72 -13.22
N LEU A 513 -4.31 37.43 -12.95
CA LEU A 513 -4.98 36.98 -11.73
C LEU A 513 -4.23 37.44 -10.48
N GLN A 514 -2.92 37.28 -10.43
CA GLN A 514 -2.08 37.75 -9.32
C GLN A 514 -2.18 39.26 -9.12
N ARG A 515 -2.22 40.07 -10.19
CA ARG A 515 -2.43 41.51 -10.07
C ARG A 515 -3.79 41.84 -9.43
N LEU A 516 -4.85 41.11 -9.81
CA LEU A 516 -6.17 41.27 -9.21
C LEU A 516 -6.16 40.88 -7.73
N VAL A 517 -5.55 39.73 -7.38
CA VAL A 517 -5.40 39.28 -5.98
C VAL A 517 -4.58 40.28 -5.15
N LYS A 518 -3.45 40.78 -5.66
CA LYS A 518 -2.66 41.83 -5.00
C LYS A 518 -3.49 43.09 -4.75
N SER A 519 -4.34 43.49 -5.70
CA SER A 519 -5.21 44.66 -5.53
C SER A 519 -6.28 44.51 -4.45
N MET A 520 -6.60 43.27 -4.07
CA MET A 520 -7.54 42.93 -2.99
C MET A 520 -6.85 42.70 -1.64
N GLY A 521 -5.56 43.04 -1.50
CA GLY A 521 -4.81 42.83 -0.27
C GLY A 521 -4.11 41.47 -0.17
N GLY A 522 -4.12 40.65 -1.23
CA GLY A 522 -3.42 39.37 -1.26
C GLY A 522 -1.92 39.44 -1.51
N ALA A 523 -1.28 40.61 -1.39
CA ALA A 523 0.13 40.79 -1.71
C ALA A 523 1.05 39.96 -0.80
N ASP A 524 0.85 40.01 0.51
CA ASP A 524 1.63 39.25 1.49
C ASP A 524 1.48 37.73 1.29
N HIS A 525 0.32 37.26 0.83
CA HIS A 525 0.06 35.86 0.53
C HIS A 525 0.75 35.38 -0.75
N LEU A 526 0.89 36.26 -1.74
CA LEU A 526 1.61 35.98 -2.98
C LEU A 526 3.13 36.17 -2.83
N GLU A 527 3.58 37.09 -1.97
CA GLU A 527 5.01 37.25 -1.66
C GLU A 527 5.56 36.06 -0.88
N ALA A 528 4.73 35.39 -0.06
CA ALA A 528 5.09 34.11 0.54
C ALA A 528 5.34 32.98 -0.50
N LEU A 529 4.81 33.10 -1.71
CA LEU A 529 5.14 32.20 -2.84
C LEU A 529 6.47 32.58 -3.51
N ASP A 530 6.81 33.88 -3.51
CA ASP A 530 7.99 34.44 -4.18
C ASP A 530 9.26 34.36 -3.29
N THR A 531 9.10 34.13 -1.98
CA THR A 531 10.21 33.86 -1.05
C THR A 531 10.86 32.50 -1.30
N GLY A 532 11.73 32.44 -2.31
CA GLY A 532 12.91 31.58 -2.35
C GLY A 532 12.71 30.16 -2.89
N SER A 533 11.75 29.38 -2.39
CA SER A 533 11.86 27.91 -2.48
C SER A 533 11.81 27.33 -3.91
N ILE A 534 10.89 27.77 -4.77
CA ILE A 534 10.74 27.18 -6.12
C ILE A 534 11.86 27.65 -7.08
N ARG A 535 12.23 28.94 -7.03
CA ARG A 535 13.31 29.48 -7.89
C ARG A 535 14.73 29.23 -7.35
N GLU A 536 14.92 28.99 -6.05
CA GLU A 536 16.22 28.57 -5.52
C GLU A 536 16.51 27.09 -5.80
N LEU A 537 15.49 26.23 -5.88
CA LEU A 537 15.63 24.84 -6.34
C LEU A 537 16.19 24.82 -7.78
N ASP A 538 15.60 25.59 -8.69
CA ASP A 538 16.06 25.74 -10.09
C ASP A 538 17.45 26.46 -10.20
N ARG A 539 17.77 27.33 -9.23
CA ARG A 539 19.08 28.03 -9.19
C ARG A 539 20.22 27.15 -8.66
N ARG A 540 19.95 26.21 -7.73
CA ARG A 540 20.94 25.21 -7.31
C ARG A 540 21.33 24.26 -8.45
N GLU A 541 20.47 24.07 -9.45
CA GLU A 541 20.74 23.24 -10.63
C GLU A 541 21.70 23.88 -11.66
N SER A 542 21.94 25.19 -11.57
CA SER A 542 22.72 25.94 -12.57
C SER A 542 24.09 26.43 -12.09
N GLU A 543 24.47 26.12 -10.84
CA GLU A 543 25.84 26.28 -10.35
C GLU A 543 26.54 24.92 -10.36
N PRO A 544 27.47 24.64 -11.32
CA PRO A 544 28.28 23.44 -11.25
C PRO A 544 29.19 23.54 -10.03
N ASP A 545 29.14 22.53 -9.16
CA ASP A 545 30.10 22.36 -8.08
C ASP A 545 31.53 22.46 -8.62
N THR A 546 32.24 23.52 -8.20
CA THR A 546 33.67 23.74 -8.46
C THR A 546 34.55 23.27 -7.33
#